data_AF-A0A8S0TU68-F1
#
_entry.id   AF-A0A8S0TU68-F1
#
_cell.length_a   1.000
_cell.length_b   1.000
_cell.length_c   1.000
_cell.angle_alpha   90.00
_cell.angle_beta   90.00
_cell.angle_gamma   90.00
#
_symmetry.space_group_name_H-M   'P 1'
#
loop_
_entity.id
_entity.type
_entity.pdbx_description
1 polymer ?
#
loop_
_entity_poly.entity_id
_entity_poly.type
_entity_poly.pdbx_seq_one_letter_code
_entity_poly.pdbx_strand_id
1 'polypeptide(L)'
;MKALVFLVIASGLAAAYSVIQVLRCVLSMIRGSVLFNKPLAWVIFSGDQIMAYLTLSAVAAAARSAVFSKMGQSELQWIKVCNWYGKFCNQIGEGIASAVIASLGMVLLSAISAFSLFRLYGGNQGKSDASW
;
A
#
# COMPACT_ATOMS: atom_id res chain seq x y z
N MET A 1 0.02 15.08 -15.55
CA MET A 1 -0.24 15.70 -14.22
C MET A 1 -1.27 14.95 -13.38
N LYS A 2 -2.39 14.45 -13.94
CA LYS A 2 -3.41 13.69 -13.19
C LYS A 2 -2.87 12.46 -12.44
N ALA A 3 -1.86 11.76 -13.00
CA ALA A 3 -1.23 10.61 -12.34
C ALA A 3 -0.51 10.97 -11.03
N LEU A 4 0.10 12.16 -10.93
CA LEU A 4 0.76 12.61 -9.70
C LEU A 4 -0.27 12.95 -8.63
N VAL A 5 -1.39 13.58 -9.02
CA VAL A 5 -2.51 13.84 -8.10
C VAL A 5 -3.09 12.53 -7.57
N PHE A 6 -3.26 11.54 -8.45
CA PHE A 6 -3.71 10.21 -8.04
C PHE A 6 -2.74 9.54 -7.05
N LEU A 7 -1.43 9.63 -7.29
CA LEU A 7 -0.41 9.15 -6.36
C LEU A 7 -0.51 9.82 -4.99
N VAL A 8 -0.64 11.15 -4.95
CA VAL A 8 -0.76 11.89 -3.69
C VAL A 8 -2.01 11.48 -2.91
N ILE A 9 -3.16 11.36 -3.58
CA ILE A 9 -4.42 10.94 -2.94
C ILE A 9 -4.30 9.50 -2.42
N ALA A 10 -3.76 8.57 -3.22
CA ALA A 10 -3.55 7.18 -2.83
C ALA A 10 -2.62 7.06 -1.62
N SER A 11 -1.50 7.79 -1.62
CA SER A 11 -0.56 7.84 -0.49
C SER A 11 -1.21 8.46 0.76
N GLY A 12 -2.05 9.48 0.61
CA GLY A 12 -2.80 10.07 1.71
C GLY A 12 -3.79 9.09 2.35
N LEU A 13 -4.52 8.33 1.54
CA LEU A 13 -5.40 7.26 2.02
C LEU A 13 -4.61 6.15 2.73
N ALA A 14 -3.46 5.78 2.19
CA ALA A 14 -2.58 4.76 2.80
C ALA A 14 -2.02 5.22 4.15
N ALA A 15 -1.63 6.49 4.26
CA ALA A 15 -1.17 7.07 5.51
C ALA A 15 -2.29 7.09 6.56
N ALA A 16 -3.50 7.54 6.19
CA ALA A 16 -4.65 7.54 7.09
C ALA A 16 -5.01 6.13 7.58
N TYR A 17 -5.02 5.15 6.67
CA TYR A 17 -5.25 3.74 7.01
C TYR A 17 -4.17 3.21 7.97
N SER A 18 -2.89 3.50 7.70
CA SER A 18 -1.77 3.07 8.54
C SER A 18 -1.86 3.66 9.95
N VAL A 19 -2.25 4.94 10.09
CA VAL A 19 -2.45 5.58 11.40
C VAL A 19 -3.56 4.89 12.18
N ILE A 20 -4.69 4.56 11.54
CA ILE A 20 -5.79 3.81 12.16
C ILE A 20 -5.28 2.45 12.64
N GLN A 21 -4.52 1.73 11.80
CA GLN A 21 -4.00 0.40 12.12
C GLN A 21 -3.02 0.45 13.31
N VAL A 22 -2.11 1.43 13.33
CA VAL A 22 -1.18 1.67 14.45
C VAL A 22 -1.94 2.00 15.73
N LEU A 23 -2.92 2.90 15.66
CA LEU A 23 -3.75 3.26 16.81
C LEU A 23 -4.45 2.02 17.38
N ARG A 24 -5.00 1.17 16.51
CA ARG A 24 -5.60 -0.10 16.92
C ARG A 24 -4.61 -1.02 17.62
N CYS A 25 -3.39 -1.17 17.08
CA CYS A 25 -2.34 -1.97 17.71
C CYS A 25 -1.94 -1.42 19.09
N VAL A 26 -1.75 -0.11 19.20
CA VAL A 26 -1.39 0.55 20.47
C VAL A 26 -2.49 0.37 21.51
N LEU A 27 -3.75 0.59 21.14
CA LEU A 27 -4.90 0.39 22.05
C LEU A 27 -5.02 -1.07 22.50
N SER A 28 -4.75 -2.04 21.61
CA SER A 28 -4.75 -3.46 21.96
C SER A 28 -3.63 -3.82 22.95
N MET A 29 -2.44 -3.24 22.79
CA MET A 29 -1.31 -3.40 23.72
C MET A 29 -1.65 -2.85 25.10
N ILE A 30 -2.25 -1.66 25.18
CA ILE A 30 -2.63 -1.02 26.45
C ILE A 30 -3.69 -1.82 27.19
N ARG A 31 -4.69 -2.36 26.46
CA ARG A 31 -5.79 -3.12 27.07
C ARG A 31 -5.43 -4.56 27.44
N GLY A 32 -4.24 -5.04 27.07
CA GLY A 32 -3.78 -6.40 27.35
C GLY A 32 -4.57 -7.52 26.66
N SER A 33 -5.56 -7.18 25.83
CA SER A 33 -6.32 -8.15 25.04
C SER A 33 -6.02 -7.97 23.56
N VAL A 34 -5.49 -9.04 22.98
CA VAL A 34 -5.34 -9.18 21.53
C VAL A 34 -6.73 -9.52 21.00
N LEU A 35 -7.50 -8.51 20.56
CA LEU A 35 -8.87 -8.68 20.09
C LEU A 35 -8.89 -9.32 18.69
N PHE A 36 -8.38 -10.54 18.58
CA PHE A 36 -8.32 -11.32 17.34
C PHE A 36 -9.65 -12.06 17.14
N ASN A 37 -10.64 -11.35 16.61
CA ASN A 37 -11.88 -11.95 16.14
C ASN A 37 -11.78 -12.28 14.64
N LYS A 38 -12.30 -13.44 14.22
CA LYS A 38 -12.37 -13.87 12.81
C LYS A 38 -12.89 -12.79 11.85
N PRO A 39 -14.00 -12.07 12.12
CA PRO A 39 -14.48 -11.01 11.22
C PRO A 39 -13.52 -9.81 11.15
N LEU A 40 -12.87 -9.49 12.26
CA LEU A 40 -11.93 -8.37 12.33
C LEU A 40 -10.65 -8.66 11.54
N ALA A 41 -10.15 -9.90 11.59
CA ALA A 41 -9.02 -10.33 10.76
C ALA A 41 -9.34 -10.24 9.26
N TRP A 42 -10.57 -10.59 8.86
CA TRP A 42 -11.05 -10.44 7.47
C TRP A 42 -11.10 -8.97 7.03
N VAL A 43 -11.60 -8.07 7.89
CA VAL A 43 -11.65 -6.64 7.60
C VAL A 43 -10.24 -6.05 7.43
N ILE A 44 -9.31 -6.41 8.31
CA ILE A 44 -7.91 -5.96 8.22
C ILE A 44 -7.29 -6.46 6.92
N PHE A 45 -7.38 -7.76 6.64
CA PHE A 45 -6.86 -8.34 5.40
C PHE A 45 -7.45 -7.67 4.15
N SER A 46 -8.76 -7.45 4.11
CA SER A 46 -9.41 -6.79 2.97
C SER A 46 -8.94 -5.35 2.81
N GLY A 47 -8.78 -4.62 3.92
CA GLY A 47 -8.25 -3.25 3.93
C GLY A 47 -6.80 -3.19 3.43
N ASP A 48 -5.93 -4.03 3.98
CA ASP A 48 -4.52 -4.13 3.58
C ASP A 48 -4.39 -4.40 2.08
N GLN A 49 -5.22 -5.33 1.57
CA GLN A 49 -5.21 -5.72 0.17
C GLN A 49 -5.70 -4.58 -0.74
N ILE A 50 -6.81 -3.91 -0.41
CA ILE A 50 -7.31 -2.74 -1.16
C ILE A 50 -6.24 -1.66 -1.22
N MET A 51 -5.59 -1.35 -0.09
CA MET A 51 -4.58 -0.32 -0.02
C MET A 51 -3.30 -0.69 -0.80
N ALA A 52 -2.89 -1.95 -0.78
CA ALA A 52 -1.77 -2.44 -1.57
C ALA A 52 -2.04 -2.28 -3.08
N TYR A 53 -3.22 -2.68 -3.58
CA TYR A 53 -3.57 -2.50 -4.98
C TYR A 53 -3.71 -1.03 -5.39
N LEU A 54 -4.31 -0.20 -4.51
CA LEU A 54 -4.47 1.23 -4.76
C LEU A 54 -3.11 1.93 -4.87
N THR A 55 -2.20 1.68 -3.93
CA THR A 55 -0.87 2.30 -3.94
C THR A 55 -0.01 1.79 -5.10
N LEU A 56 -0.05 0.48 -5.40
CA LEU A 56 0.67 -0.11 -6.52
C LEU A 56 0.22 0.46 -7.86
N SER A 57 -1.11 0.56 -8.09
CA SER A 57 -1.65 1.14 -9.32
C SER A 57 -1.29 2.61 -9.47
N ALA A 58 -1.33 3.39 -8.38
CA ALA A 58 -0.96 4.80 -8.38
C ALA A 58 0.54 5.01 -8.68
N VAL A 59 1.40 4.23 -8.04
CA VAL A 59 2.85 4.22 -8.30
C VAL A 59 3.14 3.83 -9.75
N ALA A 60 2.49 2.78 -10.27
CA ALA A 60 2.69 2.35 -11.66
C ALA A 60 2.29 3.44 -12.67
N ALA A 61 1.16 4.12 -12.44
CA ALA A 61 0.70 5.22 -13.30
C ALA A 61 1.65 6.44 -13.24
N ALA A 62 2.13 6.79 -12.05
CA ALA A 62 3.08 7.88 -11.85
C ALA A 62 4.45 7.56 -12.46
N ALA A 63 4.96 6.34 -12.25
CA ALA A 63 6.23 5.88 -12.79
C ALA A 63 6.22 5.89 -14.34
N ARG A 64 5.17 5.36 -14.97
CA ARG A 64 4.98 5.44 -16.44
C ARG A 64 5.01 6.89 -16.93
N SER A 65 4.29 7.78 -16.24
CA SER A 65 4.26 9.21 -16.57
C SER A 65 5.63 9.89 -16.43
N ALA A 66 6.41 9.50 -15.43
CA ALA A 66 7.76 10.00 -15.20
C ALA A 66 8.74 9.51 -16.29
N VAL A 67 8.63 8.25 -16.71
CA VAL A 67 9.43 7.70 -17.82
C VAL A 67 9.19 8.47 -19.11
N PHE A 68 7.92 8.75 -19.45
CA PHE A 68 7.60 9.58 -20.63
C PHE A 68 8.19 10.99 -20.53
N SER A 69 8.20 11.57 -19.33
CA SER A 69 8.74 12.91 -19.11
C SER A 69 10.27 12.98 -19.20
N LYS A 70 10.97 11.87 -18.89
CA LYS A 70 12.44 11.76 -18.98
C LYS A 70 12.91 11.38 -20.39
N MET A 71 12.31 10.34 -20.98
CA MET A 71 12.75 9.79 -22.27
C MET A 71 12.12 10.51 -23.47
N GLY A 72 10.95 11.13 -23.31
CA GLY A 72 10.14 11.59 -24.43
C GLY A 72 9.57 10.43 -25.24
N GLN A 73 8.64 10.71 -26.16
CA GLN A 73 8.09 9.68 -27.04
C GLN A 73 7.75 10.31 -28.39
N SER A 74 8.52 9.95 -29.42
CA SER A 74 8.44 10.53 -30.76
C SER A 74 7.10 10.28 -31.46
N GLU A 75 6.53 9.08 -31.31
CA GLU A 75 5.24 8.70 -31.92
C GLU A 75 4.08 9.54 -31.38
N LEU A 76 4.17 9.96 -30.13
CA LEU A 76 3.19 10.82 -29.45
C LEU A 76 3.56 12.32 -29.54
N GLN A 77 4.63 12.66 -30.29
CA GLN A 77 5.26 13.99 -30.33
C GLN A 77 5.57 14.58 -28.94
N TRP A 78 5.83 13.72 -27.95
CA TRP A 78 6.04 14.12 -26.56
C TRP A 78 7.49 14.52 -26.33
N ILE A 79 7.71 15.81 -26.05
CA ILE A 79 9.04 16.37 -25.77
C ILE A 79 9.56 16.01 -24.38
N LYS A 80 10.90 15.95 -24.23
CA LYS A 80 11.56 15.71 -22.94
C LYS A 80 11.41 16.91 -22.02
N VAL A 81 10.51 16.81 -21.04
CA VAL A 81 10.23 17.89 -20.07
C VAL A 81 11.35 18.03 -19.04
N CYS A 82 11.95 16.92 -18.61
CA CYS A 82 12.99 16.94 -17.57
C CYS A 82 14.30 17.65 -17.98
N ASN A 83 14.50 17.93 -19.28
CA ASN A 83 15.66 18.69 -19.74
C ASN A 83 15.58 20.18 -19.34
N TRP A 84 14.36 20.73 -19.31
CA TRP A 84 14.11 22.12 -18.94
C TRP A 84 13.81 22.26 -17.44
N TYR A 85 13.07 21.31 -16.87
CA TYR A 85 12.61 21.33 -15.47
C TYR A 85 13.31 20.27 -14.60
N GLY A 86 14.64 20.29 -14.58
CA GLY A 86 15.45 19.27 -13.90
C GLY A 86 15.17 19.15 -12.39
N LYS A 87 15.09 20.26 -11.66
CA LYS A 87 14.82 20.25 -10.20
C LYS A 87 13.49 19.58 -9.86
N PHE A 88 12.44 19.91 -10.60
CA PHE A 88 11.10 19.32 -10.42
C PHE A 88 11.10 17.82 -10.73
N CYS A 89 11.77 17.41 -11.81
CA CYS A 89 11.89 15.98 -12.14
C CYS A 89 12.68 15.20 -11.09
N ASN A 90 13.73 15.79 -10.50
CA ASN A 90 14.46 15.13 -9.42
C ASN A 90 13.57 14.93 -8.19
N GLN A 91 12.89 15.99 -7.74
CA GLN A 91 12.01 15.94 -6.57
C GLN A 91 10.84 14.96 -6.75
N ILE A 92 10.23 14.91 -7.92
CA ILE A 92 9.19 13.90 -8.22
C ILE A 92 9.78 12.49 -8.28
N GLY A 93 10.98 12.34 -8.85
CA GLY A 93 11.68 11.06 -8.90
C GLY A 93 11.88 10.48 -7.49
N GLU A 94 12.35 11.31 -6.56
CA GLU A 94 12.51 10.95 -5.14
C GLU A 94 11.15 10.61 -4.49
N GLY A 95 10.10 11.40 -4.78
CA GLY A 95 8.74 11.14 -4.31
C GLY A 95 8.16 9.81 -4.83
N ILE A 96 8.39 9.47 -6.10
CA ILE A 96 7.96 8.19 -6.66
C ILE A 96 8.77 7.04 -6.07
N ALA A 97 10.08 7.21 -5.91
CA ALA A 97 10.94 6.18 -5.31
C ALA A 97 10.52 5.83 -3.88
N SER A 98 10.25 6.85 -3.05
CA SER A 98 9.70 6.62 -1.70
C SER A 98 8.30 5.98 -1.72
N ALA A 99 7.44 6.36 -2.67
CA ALA A 99 6.13 5.72 -2.82
C ALA A 99 6.20 4.26 -3.28
N VAL A 100 7.21 3.87 -4.06
CA VAL A 100 7.50 2.46 -4.41
C VAL A 100 7.86 1.68 -3.16
N ILE A 101 8.74 2.23 -2.30
CA ILE A 101 9.13 1.57 -1.05
C ILE A 101 7.89 1.38 -0.15
N ALA A 102 7.06 2.43 -0.03
CA ALA A 102 5.83 2.37 0.74
C ALA A 102 4.84 1.33 0.19
N SER A 103 4.65 1.26 -1.14
CA SER A 103 3.73 0.28 -1.75
C SER A 103 4.21 -1.16 -1.58
N LEU A 104 5.52 -1.41 -1.66
CA LEU A 104 6.11 -2.72 -1.33
C LEU A 104 5.85 -3.09 0.13
N GLY A 105 5.98 -2.12 1.05
CA GLY A 105 5.63 -2.32 2.46
C GLY A 105 4.16 -2.74 2.64
N MET A 106 3.22 -2.09 1.94
CA MET A 106 1.80 -2.45 1.99
C MET A 106 1.53 -3.85 1.43
N VAL A 107 2.23 -4.26 0.36
CA VAL A 107 2.12 -5.61 -0.19
C VAL A 107 2.60 -6.66 0.82
N LEU A 108 3.71 -6.40 1.51
CA LEU A 108 4.23 -7.28 2.56
C LEU A 108 3.26 -7.36 3.75
N LEU A 109 2.69 -6.24 4.18
CA LEU A 109 1.66 -6.22 5.23
C LEU A 109 0.44 -7.06 4.84
N SER A 110 -0.04 -6.93 3.60
CA SER A 110 -1.14 -7.76 3.09
C SER A 110 -0.80 -9.25 3.12
N ALA A 111 0.43 -9.64 2.74
CA ALA A 111 0.87 -11.03 2.79
C ALA A 111 0.92 -11.58 4.22
N ILE A 112 1.40 -10.79 5.18
CA ILE A 112 1.42 -11.14 6.61
C ILE A 112 -0.01 -11.28 7.14
N SER A 113 -0.88 -10.35 6.78
CA SER A 113 -2.30 -10.34 7.15
C SER A 113 -3.01 -11.60 6.64
N ALA A 114 -2.79 -11.97 5.38
CA ALA A 114 -3.28 -13.22 4.78
C ALA A 114 -2.78 -14.45 5.55
N PHE A 115 -1.47 -14.53 5.81
CA PHE A 115 -0.88 -15.63 6.56
C PHE A 115 -1.50 -15.77 7.96
N SER A 116 -1.71 -14.65 8.64
CA SER A 116 -2.34 -14.62 9.97
C SER A 116 -3.79 -15.12 9.93
N LEU A 117 -4.54 -14.74 8.90
CA LEU A 117 -5.94 -15.14 8.70
C LEU A 117 -6.04 -16.65 8.43
N PHE A 118 -5.22 -17.19 7.53
CA PHE A 118 -5.21 -18.62 7.24
C PHE A 118 -4.79 -19.46 8.44
N ARG A 119 -3.78 -19.01 9.20
CA ARG A 119 -3.37 -19.67 10.44
C ARG A 119 -4.47 -19.65 11.52
N LEU A 120 -5.24 -18.57 11.63
CA LEU A 120 -6.36 -18.46 12.56
C LEU A 120 -7.47 -19.48 12.27
N TYR A 121 -7.73 -19.75 10.98
CA TYR A 121 -8.69 -20.80 10.59
C TYR A 121 -8.13 -22.21 10.81
N GLY A 122 -6.86 -22.47 10.46
CA GLY A 122 -6.22 -23.78 10.67
C GLY A 122 -6.06 -24.17 12.14
N GLY A 123 -5.72 -23.23 13.03
CA GLY A 123 -5.59 -23.49 14.47
C GLY A 123 -6.92 -23.79 15.18
N ASN A 124 -8.06 -23.41 14.58
CA ASN A 124 -9.38 -23.65 15.17
C ASN A 124 -9.92 -25.05 14.85
N GLN A 125 -9.45 -25.72 13.79
CA GLN A 125 -9.79 -27.13 13.49
C GLN A 125 -9.27 -28.06 14.60
N GLY A 126 -8.03 -27.89 15.05
CA GLY A 126 -7.44 -28.72 16.11
C GLY A 126 -8.10 -28.55 17.49
N LYS A 127 -8.88 -27.48 17.73
CA LYS A 127 -9.66 -27.28 18.96
C LYS A 127 -11.05 -27.91 18.88
N SER A 128 -11.61 -28.06 17.69
CA SER A 128 -12.91 -28.72 17.49
C SER A 128 -12.79 -30.24 17.51
N ASP A 129 -11.66 -30.81 17.08
CA ASP A 129 -11.40 -32.26 17.14
C ASP A 129 -11.01 -32.76 18.53
N ALA A 130 -10.60 -31.87 19.45
CA ALA A 130 -10.30 -32.22 20.84
C ALA A 130 -11.53 -32.15 21.79
N SER A 131 -12.71 -31.90 21.24
CA SER A 131 -13.99 -31.77 21.96
C SER A 131 -14.99 -32.83 21.51
N TRP A 132 -14.51 -34.07 21.34
CA TRP A 132 -15.33 -35.29 21.23
C TRP A 132 -14.76 -36.35 22.16
#